data_AF-A0A3B8IYI7-F1
#
_entry.id   AF-A0A3B8IYI7-F1
#
_cell.length_a   1.000
_cell.length_b   1.000
_cell.length_c   1.000
_cell.angle_alpha   90.00
_cell.angle_beta   90.00
_cell.angle_gamma   90.00
#
_symmetry.space_group_name_H-M   'P 1'
#
loop_
_entity.id
_entity.type
_entity.pdbx_description
1 polymer ?
#
loop_
_entity_poly.entity_id
_entity_poly.type
_entity_poly.pdbx_seq_one_letter_code
_entity_poly.pdbx_strand_id
1 'polypeptide(L)'
;MDLADASYPNWVTEPGATPTDRVFGFTNLLDNLSEWADVEAVWEAAGFAGEAVNVDETSDYQNSRRLVTTVEPPSRLGSASETHGSPAVDLVTPLDEDGLPIFLPVWRYMLFPD
;
A
#
# COMPACT_ATOMS: atom_id res chain seq x y z
N MET A 1 11.59 -10.92 -4.82
CA MET A 1 10.84 -12.19 -4.90
C MET A 1 11.34 -12.92 -6.14
N ASP A 2 12.30 -13.82 -5.97
CA ASP A 2 12.89 -14.57 -7.09
C ASP A 2 11.93 -15.70 -7.47
N LEU A 3 10.97 -15.40 -8.35
CA LEU A 3 10.05 -16.40 -8.89
C LEU A 3 10.86 -17.29 -9.84
N ALA A 4 10.89 -18.59 -9.59
CA ALA A 4 11.82 -19.56 -10.18
C ALA A 4 11.84 -19.61 -11.73
N ASP A 5 10.88 -18.97 -12.38
CA ASP A 5 10.75 -18.83 -13.83
C ASP A 5 10.32 -17.42 -14.28
N ALA A 6 10.42 -16.41 -13.40
CA ALA A 6 9.87 -15.07 -13.58
C ALA A 6 8.36 -15.03 -13.90
N SER A 7 7.62 -16.11 -13.61
CA SER A 7 6.17 -16.15 -13.76
C SER A 7 5.49 -15.88 -12.41
N TYR A 8 4.47 -15.03 -12.44
CA TYR A 8 3.60 -14.84 -11.28
C TYR A 8 2.68 -16.06 -11.14
N PRO A 9 2.36 -16.45 -9.89
CA PRO A 9 1.28 -17.39 -9.67
C PRO A 9 0.00 -16.92 -10.38
N ASN A 10 -0.76 -17.85 -10.96
CA ASN A 10 -1.96 -17.52 -11.73
C ASN A 10 -2.96 -16.64 -10.96
N TRP A 11 -3.05 -16.76 -9.64
CA TRP A 11 -3.94 -15.94 -8.82
C TRP A 11 -3.54 -14.45 -8.74
N VAL A 12 -2.34 -14.07 -9.16
CA VAL A 12 -1.92 -12.67 -9.30
C VAL A 12 -2.48 -12.08 -10.59
N THR A 13 -2.44 -12.84 -11.68
CA THR A 13 -2.72 -12.34 -13.04
C THR A 13 -4.13 -12.65 -13.54
N GLU A 14 -4.81 -13.64 -12.95
CA GLU A 14 -6.20 -13.97 -13.27
C GLU A 14 -7.19 -13.01 -12.59
N PRO A 15 -8.32 -12.68 -13.23
CA PRO A 15 -9.34 -11.84 -12.62
C PRO A 15 -9.85 -12.39 -11.27
N GLY A 16 -9.81 -11.55 -10.23
CA GLY A 16 -10.39 -11.84 -8.94
C GLY A 16 -11.91 -11.61 -8.90
N ALA A 17 -12.53 -11.94 -7.75
CA ALA A 17 -13.94 -11.63 -7.51
C ALA A 17 -14.22 -10.12 -7.43
N THR A 18 -13.24 -9.34 -6.98
CA THR A 18 -13.27 -7.87 -6.99
C THR A 18 -12.65 -7.37 -8.30
N PRO A 19 -13.37 -6.56 -9.10
CA PRO A 19 -12.79 -5.91 -10.28
C PRO A 19 -11.51 -5.14 -9.93
N THR A 20 -10.48 -5.26 -10.76
CA THR A 20 -9.16 -4.66 -10.51
C THR A 20 -9.20 -3.14 -10.34
N ASP A 21 -10.15 -2.45 -11.00
CA ASP A 21 -10.38 -1.00 -10.85
C ASP A 21 -10.95 -0.59 -9.47
N ARG A 22 -11.29 -1.57 -8.63
CA ARG A 22 -11.74 -1.42 -7.23
C ARG A 22 -10.77 -2.05 -6.23
N VAL A 23 -9.63 -2.56 -6.68
CA VAL A 23 -8.56 -3.04 -5.81
C VAL A 23 -7.51 -1.96 -5.70
N PHE A 24 -7.01 -1.74 -4.48
CA PHE A 24 -5.96 -0.76 -4.18
C PHE A 24 -4.81 -1.45 -3.46
N GLY A 25 -3.61 -0.99 -3.74
CA GLY A 25 -2.41 -1.27 -2.96
C GLY A 25 -2.06 -0.06 -2.11
N PHE A 26 -1.73 -0.28 -0.84
CA PHE A 26 -1.16 0.75 0.03
C PHE A 26 -0.04 0.14 0.88
N THR A 27 1.19 0.62 0.70
CA THR A 27 2.38 0.13 1.42
C THR A 27 3.26 1.28 1.93
N ASN A 28 4.16 0.97 2.85
CA ASN A 28 5.19 1.89 3.32
C ASN A 28 6.50 1.60 2.59
N LEU A 29 7.14 2.60 1.98
CA LEU A 29 8.41 2.42 1.26
C LEU A 29 9.60 2.13 2.20
N LEU A 30 9.43 2.36 3.51
CA LEU A 30 10.37 1.97 4.55
C LEU A 30 10.15 0.51 5.02
N ASP A 31 9.26 -0.24 4.38
CA ASP A 31 9.09 -1.67 4.59
C ASP A 31 10.31 -2.43 4.08
N ASN A 32 11.01 -3.10 4.99
CA ASN A 32 12.17 -3.95 4.70
C ASN A 32 11.83 -5.45 4.76
N LEU A 33 10.55 -5.81 4.95
CA LEU A 33 10.04 -7.17 4.81
C LEU A 33 9.50 -7.44 3.42
N SER A 34 8.89 -6.42 2.78
CA SER A 34 8.46 -6.46 1.39
C SER A 34 9.07 -5.29 0.63
N GLU A 35 10.16 -5.54 -0.10
CA GLU A 35 10.85 -4.51 -0.86
C GLU A 35 9.93 -3.89 -1.93
N TRP A 36 10.00 -2.56 -2.10
CA TRP A 36 9.12 -1.83 -3.02
C TRP A 36 9.16 -2.39 -4.46
N ALA A 37 10.34 -2.73 -4.97
CA ALA A 37 10.48 -3.26 -6.33
C ALA A 37 9.66 -4.53 -6.55
N ASP A 38 9.54 -5.40 -5.53
CA ASP A 38 8.73 -6.61 -5.62
C ASP A 38 7.23 -6.29 -5.54
N VAL A 39 6.84 -5.39 -4.63
CA VAL A 39 5.45 -4.96 -4.45
C VAL A 39 4.92 -4.30 -5.72
N GLU A 40 5.71 -3.39 -6.30
CA GLU A 40 5.38 -2.68 -7.54
C GLU A 40 5.19 -3.66 -8.70
N ALA A 41 6.13 -4.59 -8.87
CA ALA A 41 6.06 -5.59 -9.93
C ALA A 41 4.81 -6.50 -9.80
N VAL A 42 4.43 -6.87 -8.56
CA VAL A 42 3.20 -7.63 -8.32
C VAL A 42 1.95 -6.80 -8.64
N TRP A 43 1.89 -5.53 -8.25
CA TRP A 43 0.76 -4.65 -8.56
C TRP A 43 0.61 -4.41 -10.06
N GLU A 44 1.72 -4.29 -10.80
CA GLU A 44 1.71 -4.20 -12.25
C GLU A 44 1.19 -5.48 -12.90
N ALA A 45 1.68 -6.64 -12.45
CA ALA A 45 1.22 -7.94 -12.94
C ALA A 45 -0.27 -8.18 -12.63
N ALA A 46 -0.75 -7.69 -11.49
CA ALA A 46 -2.16 -7.75 -11.10
C ALA A 46 -3.05 -6.69 -11.81
N GLY A 47 -2.45 -5.77 -12.57
CA GLY A 47 -3.16 -4.79 -13.38
C GLY A 47 -3.67 -3.56 -12.60
N PHE A 48 -3.06 -3.22 -11.47
CA PHE A 48 -3.47 -2.04 -10.69
C PHE A 48 -3.22 -0.76 -11.51
N ALA A 49 -4.23 0.08 -11.66
CA ALA A 49 -4.14 1.28 -12.50
C ALA A 49 -3.33 2.42 -11.85
N GLY A 50 -2.75 3.29 -12.70
CA GLY A 50 -2.01 4.49 -12.29
C GLY A 50 -0.56 4.22 -11.87
N GLU A 51 0.24 5.28 -11.78
CA GLU A 51 1.58 5.22 -11.18
C GLU A 51 1.48 5.21 -9.64
N ALA A 52 2.54 4.78 -8.96
CA ALA A 52 2.59 4.88 -7.50
C ALA A 52 2.55 6.35 -7.06
N VAL A 53 1.61 6.68 -6.16
CA VAL A 53 1.45 8.03 -5.61
C VAL A 53 1.88 8.05 -4.15
N ASN A 54 2.83 8.93 -3.82
CA ASN A 54 3.19 9.22 -2.43
C ASN A 54 2.10 10.05 -1.76
N VAL A 55 1.37 9.43 -0.83
CA VAL A 55 0.24 10.06 -0.14
C VAL A 55 0.67 11.13 0.87
N ASP A 56 1.96 11.19 1.19
CA ASP A 56 2.53 12.18 2.09
C ASP A 56 2.63 13.56 1.44
N GLU A 57 2.69 13.60 0.09
CA GLU A 57 2.99 14.79 -0.69
C GLU A 57 1.75 15.41 -1.35
N THR A 58 0.65 14.66 -1.45
CA THR A 58 -0.57 15.10 -2.14
C THR A 58 -1.83 14.51 -1.52
N SER A 59 -2.94 15.24 -1.64
CA SER A 59 -4.29 14.76 -1.34
C SER A 59 -5.09 14.39 -2.60
N ASP A 60 -4.56 14.71 -3.78
CA ASP A 60 -5.08 14.24 -5.07
C ASP A 60 -4.28 13.00 -5.51
N TYR A 61 -4.93 11.85 -5.40
CA TYR A 61 -4.34 10.55 -5.73
C TYR A 61 -4.46 10.20 -7.22
N GLN A 62 -4.94 11.11 -8.07
CA GLN A 62 -4.94 10.99 -9.54
C GLN A 62 -5.59 9.69 -10.06
N ASN A 63 -6.64 9.20 -9.37
CA ASN A 63 -7.28 7.91 -9.63
C ASN A 63 -6.33 6.69 -9.57
N SER A 64 -5.14 6.84 -8.99
CA SER A 64 -4.19 5.75 -8.81
C SER A 64 -4.73 4.68 -7.86
N ARG A 65 -4.44 3.42 -8.18
CA ARG A 65 -4.67 2.25 -7.33
C ARG A 65 -3.41 1.79 -6.61
N ARG A 66 -2.31 2.55 -6.75
CA ARG A 66 -1.00 2.26 -6.17
C ARG A 66 -0.62 3.42 -5.26
N LEU A 67 -0.75 3.21 -3.96
CA LEU A 67 -0.53 4.23 -2.94
C LEU A 67 0.69 3.85 -2.11
N VAL A 68 1.54 4.81 -1.80
CA VAL A 68 2.73 4.60 -0.99
C VAL A 68 2.87 5.71 0.04
N THR A 69 3.55 5.43 1.14
CA THR A 69 3.92 6.40 2.16
C THR A 69 5.37 6.18 2.58
N THR A 70 6.00 7.22 3.08
CA THR A 70 7.32 7.24 3.72
C THR A 70 7.24 7.63 5.19
N VAL A 71 6.03 7.75 5.76
CA VAL A 71 5.87 8.11 7.17
C VAL A 71 6.37 6.99 8.07
N GLU A 72 7.25 7.35 9.00
CA GLU A 72 7.69 6.44 10.05
C GLU A 72 6.55 6.17 11.04
N PRO A 73 6.20 4.90 11.30
CA PRO A 73 5.22 4.56 12.32
C PRO A 73 5.75 4.79 13.73
N PRO A 74 4.87 4.94 14.74
CA PRO A 74 5.30 4.93 16.13
C PRO A 74 5.98 3.59 16.45
N SER A 75 7.15 3.66 17.09
CA SER A 75 7.84 2.45 17.52
C SER A 75 7.19 1.86 18.79
N ARG A 76 6.44 0.77 18.61
CA ARG A 76 5.64 0.05 19.64
C ARG A 76 6.02 -1.42 19.78
N LEU A 77 6.52 -2.02 18.71
CA LEU A 77 6.97 -3.42 18.58
C LEU A 77 8.50 -3.53 18.53
N GLY A 78 9.21 -2.45 18.17
CA GLY A 78 10.67 -2.44 18.03
C GLY A 78 11.17 -3.38 16.94
N SER A 79 10.43 -3.49 15.83
CA SER A 79 10.75 -4.43 14.74
C SER A 79 10.42 -3.86 13.36
N ALA A 80 11.06 -4.44 12.34
CA ALA A 80 10.75 -4.26 10.92
C ALA A 80 9.25 -4.34 10.57
N SER A 81 8.47 -5.09 11.36
CA SER A 81 7.03 -5.27 11.13
C SER A 81 6.21 -3.99 11.32
N GLU A 82 6.78 -2.96 11.95
CA GLU A 82 6.09 -1.69 12.17
C GLU A 82 5.82 -0.96 10.87
N THR A 83 6.82 -0.81 10.00
CA THR A 83 6.65 -0.15 8.70
C THR A 83 5.76 -0.98 7.79
N HIS A 84 5.97 -2.30 7.75
CA HIS A 84 5.12 -3.25 7.02
C HIS A 84 3.64 -3.16 7.42
N GLY A 85 3.36 -3.11 8.72
CA GLY A 85 2.00 -3.06 9.26
C GLY A 85 1.38 -1.66 9.28
N SER A 86 2.17 -0.60 9.16
CA SER A 86 1.73 0.80 9.36
C SER A 86 0.46 1.21 8.59
N PRO A 87 0.22 0.75 7.35
CA PRO A 87 -0.98 1.15 6.61
C PRO A 87 -2.30 0.60 7.17
N ALA A 88 -2.25 -0.47 7.98
CA ALA A 88 -3.45 -1.25 8.34
C ALA A 88 -3.51 -1.77 9.79
N VAL A 89 -2.42 -1.70 10.56
CA VAL A 89 -2.36 -2.21 11.94
C VAL A 89 -2.44 -1.05 12.92
N ASP A 90 -3.56 -0.95 13.66
CA ASP A 90 -3.87 0.12 14.62
C ASP A 90 -2.69 0.49 15.55
N LEU A 91 -1.99 -0.52 16.07
CA LEU A 91 -0.90 -0.32 17.03
C LEU A 91 0.24 0.54 16.46
N VAL A 92 0.48 0.45 15.15
CA VAL A 92 1.60 1.09 14.45
C VAL A 92 1.11 2.09 13.40
N THR A 93 -0.18 2.41 13.38
CA THR A 93 -0.70 3.50 12.54
C THR A 93 -0.18 4.83 13.08
N PRO A 94 0.45 5.68 12.24
CA PRO A 94 0.84 7.01 12.66
C PRO A 94 -0.39 7.89 12.91
N LEU A 95 -0.34 8.65 13.99
CA LEU A 95 -1.37 9.58 14.39
C LEU A 95 -0.83 11.02 14.30
N ASP A 96 -1.70 11.98 14.00
CA ASP A 96 -1.38 13.40 14.08
C ASP A 96 -1.36 13.91 15.54
N GLU A 97 -1.14 15.21 15.71
CA GLU A 97 -1.08 15.87 17.02
C GLU A 97 -2.41 15.79 17.81
N ASP A 98 -3.53 15.64 17.10
CA ASP A 98 -4.88 15.49 17.68
C ASP A 98 -5.21 14.01 17.98
N GLY A 99 -4.31 13.08 17.64
CA GLY A 99 -4.48 11.65 17.85
C GLY A 99 -5.33 10.97 16.77
N LEU A 100 -5.55 11.62 15.62
CA LEU A 100 -6.27 11.04 14.50
C LEU A 100 -5.32 10.31 13.54
N PRO A 101 -5.76 9.21 12.88
CA PRO A 101 -4.94 8.52 11.89
C PRO A 101 -4.62 9.42 10.70
N ILE A 102 -3.33 9.60 10.41
CA ILE A 102 -2.92 10.41 9.25
C ILE A 102 -3.37 9.81 7.93
N PHE A 103 -3.57 8.48 7.88
CA PHE A 103 -4.02 7.75 6.69
C PHE A 103 -5.54 7.78 6.50
N LEU A 104 -6.30 8.48 7.35
CA LEU A 104 -7.75 8.58 7.22
C LEU A 104 -8.23 9.06 5.83
N PRO A 105 -7.61 10.06 5.17
CA PRO A 105 -7.98 10.44 3.82
C PRO A 105 -7.72 9.33 2.79
N VAL A 106 -6.59 8.61 2.92
CA VAL A 106 -6.19 7.51 2.05
C VAL A 106 -7.19 6.36 2.15
N TRP A 107 -7.59 5.97 3.37
CA TRP A 107 -8.58 4.93 3.58
C TRP A 107 -9.96 5.31 3.03
N ARG A 108 -10.37 6.57 3.18
CA ARG A 108 -11.63 7.05 2.59
C ARG A 108 -11.61 6.92 1.07
N TYR A 109 -10.50 7.30 0.44
CA TYR A 109 -10.34 7.16 -1.01
C TYR A 109 -10.41 5.70 -1.48
N MET A 110 -9.79 4.76 -0.76
CA MET A 110 -9.82 3.34 -1.15
C MET A 110 -11.19 2.68 -0.91
N LEU A 111 -11.88 3.04 0.17
CA LEU A 111 -13.13 2.39 0.59
C LEU A 111 -14.40 3.02 -0.01
N PHE A 112 -14.33 4.30 -0.34
CA PHE A 112 -15.44 5.08 -0.89
C PHE A 112 -14.99 5.87 -2.13
N PRO A 113 -14.45 5.22 -3.17
CA PRO A 113 -14.10 5.91 -4.41
C PRO A 113 -15.37 6.42 -5.12
N ASP A 114 -15.26 7.62 -5.71
CA ASP A 114 -16.33 8.25 -6.50
C ASP A 114 -16.76 7.43 -7.74
#